data_AF-A0A519XRZ9-F1
#
_entry.id   AF-A0A519XRZ9-F1
#
_cell.length_a   1.000
_cell.length_b   1.000
_cell.length_c   1.000
_cell.angle_alpha   90.00
_cell.angle_beta   90.00
_cell.angle_gamma   90.00
#
_symmetry.space_group_name_H-M   'P 1'
#
loop_
_entity.id
_entity.type
_entity.pdbx_description
1 polymer ?
#
loop_
_entity_poly.entity_id
_entity_poly.type
_entity_poly.pdbx_seq_one_letter_code
_entity_poly.pdbx_strand_id
1 'polypeptide(L)' 'YNLSTGGGTFTVDGQEAFYTQKQDVVFDNTKQGLQFVYAKGGDYKIGQHTVELYEGGALMGKTTFTLK' A
#
# COMPACT_ATOMS: atom_id res chain seq x y z
N TYR A 1 0.63 -2.40 17.64
CA TYR A 1 0.11 -2.32 16.26
C TYR A 1 -1.23 -3.04 16.21
N ASN A 2 -2.32 -2.36 15.85
CA ASN A 2 -3.67 -2.94 15.91
C ASN A 2 -4.06 -3.53 14.54
N LEU A 3 -3.93 -4.86 14.41
CA LEU A 3 -4.26 -5.64 13.20
C LEU A 3 -5.76 -5.58 12.84
N SER A 4 -6.62 -5.34 13.84
CA SER A 4 -8.08 -5.25 13.69
C SER A 4 -8.56 -4.06 12.87
N THR A 5 -7.64 -3.19 12.44
CA THR A 5 -7.98 -2.02 11.65
C THR A 5 -7.75 -2.27 10.13
N GLY A 6 -7.20 -3.42 9.71
CA GLY A 6 -7.06 -3.78 8.29
C GLY A 6 -5.64 -3.70 7.73
N GLY A 7 -4.64 -3.83 8.59
CA GLY A 7 -3.25 -4.04 8.19
C GLY A 7 -2.87 -5.52 8.17
N GLY A 8 -1.80 -5.85 7.47
CA GLY A 8 -1.25 -7.21 7.37
C GLY A 8 0.26 -7.21 7.20
N THR A 9 0.83 -8.40 7.10
CA THR A 9 2.21 -8.59 6.66
C THR A 9 2.26 -9.22 5.28
N PHE A 10 3.32 -8.92 4.54
CA PHE A 10 3.67 -9.60 3.31
C PHE A 10 5.17 -9.83 3.28
N THR A 11 5.60 -10.85 2.56
CA THR A 11 7.02 -11.14 2.38
C THR A 11 7.55 -10.40 1.15
N VAL A 12 8.60 -9.64 1.33
CA VAL A 12 9.35 -8.92 0.29
C VAL A 12 10.83 -9.18 0.54
N ASP A 13 11.57 -9.62 -0.49
CA ASP A 13 12.99 -9.97 -0.37
C ASP A 13 13.34 -10.93 0.78
N GLY A 14 12.43 -11.86 1.09
CA GLY A 14 12.60 -12.82 2.20
C GLY A 14 12.41 -12.22 3.60
N GLN A 15 12.01 -10.95 3.70
CA GLN A 15 11.69 -10.26 4.96
C GLN A 15 10.19 -9.99 5.06
N GLU A 16 9.65 -10.03 6.28
CA GLU A 16 8.29 -9.59 6.54
C GLU A 16 8.21 -8.06 6.59
N ALA A 17 7.37 -7.49 5.73
CA ALA A 17 7.02 -6.10 5.71
C ALA A 17 5.55 -5.91 6.13
N PHE A 18 5.25 -4.78 6.76
CA PHE A 18 3.90 -4.44 7.24
C PHE A 18 3.24 -3.46 6.29
N TYR A 19 1.94 -3.66 6.02
CA TYR A 19 1.13 -2.70 5.26
C TYR A 19 -0.15 -2.35 6.01
N THR A 20 -0.70 -1.19 5.68
CA THR A 20 -1.97 -0.70 6.23
C THR A 20 -3.18 -1.01 5.35
N GLN A 21 -2.99 -1.24 4.05
CA GLN A 21 -3.97 -1.77 3.10
C GLN A 21 -3.21 -2.33 1.88
N LYS A 22 -3.73 -3.38 1.24
CA LYS A 22 -3.15 -4.01 0.04
C LYS A 22 -4.25 -4.22 -0.99
N GLN A 23 -3.99 -3.83 -2.24
CA GLN A 23 -4.84 -4.10 -3.39
C GLN A 23 -4.02 -4.81 -4.45
N ASP A 24 -4.44 -6.02 -4.82
CA ASP A 24 -3.89 -6.72 -5.98
C ASP A 24 -4.52 -6.13 -7.25
N VAL A 25 -3.68 -5.84 -8.24
CA VAL A 25 -4.10 -5.19 -9.48
C VAL A 25 -3.65 -6.05 -10.66
N VAL A 26 -4.54 -6.27 -11.62
CA VAL A 26 -4.21 -6.87 -12.90
C VAL A 26 -3.68 -5.78 -13.82
N PHE A 27 -2.41 -5.89 -14.23
CA PHE A 27 -1.80 -4.97 -15.18
C PHE A 27 -1.89 -5.55 -16.61
N ASP A 28 -2.64 -4.90 -17.49
CA ASP A 28 -2.88 -5.31 -18.88
C ASP A 28 -2.25 -4.35 -19.92
N ASN A 29 -1.35 -3.46 -19.49
CA ASN A 29 -0.65 -2.47 -20.32
C ASN A 29 -1.55 -1.46 -21.05
N THR A 30 -2.83 -1.36 -20.66
CA THR A 30 -3.80 -0.40 -21.25
C THR A 30 -3.64 1.02 -20.73
N LYS A 31 -2.66 1.29 -19.85
CA LYS A 31 -2.47 2.56 -19.13
C LYS A 31 -3.68 2.96 -18.29
N GLN A 32 -4.44 1.98 -17.79
CA GLN A 32 -5.53 2.23 -16.85
C GLN A 32 -5.03 3.01 -15.63
N GLY A 33 -5.76 4.07 -15.27
CA GLY A 33 -5.53 4.79 -14.03
C GLY A 33 -5.94 3.91 -12.85
N LEU A 34 -5.02 3.68 -11.92
CA LEU A 34 -5.29 2.92 -10.70
C LEU A 34 -5.72 3.88 -9.59
N GLN A 35 -6.89 3.64 -9.03
CA GLN A 35 -7.38 4.37 -7.86
C GLN A 35 -7.29 3.47 -6.63
N PHE A 36 -6.48 3.90 -5.66
CA PHE A 36 -6.35 3.23 -4.38
C PHE A 36 -7.16 4.01 -3.33
N VAL A 37 -8.28 3.44 -2.89
CA VAL A 37 -9.16 4.07 -1.89
C VAL A 37 -8.99 3.35 -0.56
N TYR A 38 -8.59 4.08 0.47
CA TYR A 38 -8.55 3.56 1.83
C TYR A 38 -9.82 3.97 2.58
N ALA A 39 -10.82 3.10 2.54
CA ALA A 39 -12.15 3.30 3.12
C ALA A 39 -12.22 2.74 4.56
N LYS A 40 -11.36 3.25 5.44
CA LYS A 40 -11.15 2.65 6.76
C LYS A 40 -11.94 3.37 7.85
N GLY A 41 -13.22 3.65 7.61
CA GLY A 41 -14.23 4.12 8.58
C GLY A 41 -13.90 5.32 9.49
N GLY A 42 -12.73 5.94 9.34
CA GLY A 42 -12.19 6.97 10.22
C GLY A 42 -11.00 7.68 9.57
N ASP A 43 -10.59 8.79 10.16
CA ASP A 43 -9.62 9.71 9.56
C ASP A 43 -8.24 9.07 9.34
N TYR A 44 -7.58 9.50 8.25
CA TYR A 44 -6.18 9.18 8.02
C TYR A 44 -5.31 9.83 9.10
N LYS A 45 -4.27 9.13 9.54
CA LYS A 45 -3.30 9.72 10.45
C LYS A 45 -2.59 10.89 9.78
N ILE A 46 -2.52 12.04 10.44
CA ILE A 46 -1.69 13.17 10.00
C ILE A 46 -0.22 12.73 10.01
N GLY A 47 0.54 13.13 8.99
CA GLY A 47 1.95 12.81 8.84
C GLY A 47 2.30 12.23 7.48
N GLN A 48 3.53 11.70 7.40
CA GLN A 48 4.06 11.12 6.17
C GLN A 48 3.49 9.72 5.93
N HIS A 49 2.89 9.54 4.76
CA HIS A 49 2.45 8.26 4.23
C HIS A 49 3.37 7.82 3.10
N THR A 50 3.65 6.52 3.07
CA THR A 50 4.49 5.90 2.04
C THR A 50 3.63 4.95 1.22
N VAL A 51 3.74 5.03 -0.09
CA VAL A 51 3.10 4.12 -1.03
C VAL A 51 4.19 3.41 -1.81
N GLU A 52 4.13 2.08 -1.82
CA GLU A 52 5.10 1.21 -2.47
C GLU A 52 4.37 0.27 -3.42
N LEU A 53 4.89 0.13 -4.63
CA LEU A 53 4.39 -0.76 -5.66
C LEU A 53 5.36 -1.91 -5.83
N TYR A 54 4.87 -3.14 -5.68
CA TYR A 54 5.65 -4.36 -5.83
C TYR A 54 5.13 -5.22 -6.98
N GLU A 55 6.04 -5.84 -7.73
CA GLU A 55 5.76 -6.84 -8.77
C GLU A 55 6.67 -8.04 -8.53
N GLY A 56 6.12 -9.25 -8.46
CA GLY A 56 6.90 -10.46 -8.20
C GLY A 56 7.69 -10.47 -6.87
N GLY A 57 7.34 -9.60 -5.92
CA GLY A 57 8.09 -9.39 -4.68
C GLY A 57 9.25 -8.38 -4.78
N ALA A 58 9.46 -7.75 -5.93
CA ALA A 58 10.43 -6.69 -6.13
C ALA A 58 9.77 -5.31 -6.13
N LEU A 59 10.42 -4.32 -5.52
CA LEU A 59 9.94 -2.93 -5.47
C LEU A 59 10.08 -2.27 -6.86
N MET A 60 8.95 -1.92 -7.48
CA MET A 60 8.91 -1.23 -8.77
C MET A 60 8.93 0.29 -8.62
N GLY A 61 8.35 0.80 -7.54
CA GLY A 61 8.23 2.24 -7.34
C GLY A 61 7.80 2.60 -5.94
N LYS A 62 8.22 3.78 -5.50
CA LYS A 62 7.92 4.32 -4.18
C LYS A 62 7.59 5.80 -4.29
N THR A 63 6.56 6.22 -3.59
CA THR A 63 6.22 7.63 -3.43
C THR A 63 5.81 7.91 -1.99
N THR A 64 5.93 9.17 -1.59
CA THR A 64 5.55 9.63 -0.26
C THR A 64 4.69 10.87 -0.37
N PHE A 65 3.66 10.96 0.46
CA PHE A 65 2.86 12.17 0.59
C PHE A 65 2.63 12.48 2.07
N THR A 66 2.53 13.77 2.40
CA THR A 66 2.26 14.21 3.77
C THR A 66 0.83 14.67 3.87
N LEU A 67 0.06 14.00 4.71
CA LEU A 67 -1.24 14.50 5.13
C LEU A 67 -1.01 15.52 6.24
N LYS A 68 -1.50 16.74 6.03
CA LYS A 68 -1.44 17.84 7.01
C LYS A 68 -2.74 17.93 7.79
#